data_AF-A0A4U1JKL0-F1
#
_entry.id   AF-A0A4U1JKL0-F1
#
_cell.length_a   1.000
_cell.length_b   1.000
_cell.length_c   1.000
_cell.angle_alpha   90.00
_cell.angle_beta   90.00
_cell.angle_gamma   90.00
#
_symmetry.space_group_name_H-M   'P 1'
#
loop_
_entity.id
_entity.type
_entity.pdbx_description
1 polymer ?
#
loop_
_entity_poly.entity_id
_entity_poly.type
_entity_poly.pdbx_seq_one_letter_code
_entity_poly.pdbx_strand_id
1 'polypeptide(L)'
;MMTLRAGVLAVVLGLASVASAEPAAPDERARAKATYEQAERAAAELRFGEALAGYEAVLAIDPSAPFARMARTRAADLRAHAEGDFAPLARLEAVRRTPSPDRATIEALARDAATFPPGRVRAEARLIVAEAFWHRFDDPNRAAAALGEAIADPAADKLTRALALNELAALERERGDLAAAYRAVSQAPDLVPSLYAEIGRLVRRAKIARVASGVLGALGLIGALSIVRLFRKPGRDPEAIVRAVIRPSSVAFALYLGGAAAILVRHHGEGDVRPFLWLGFGVLGVDIVARAWRLGSRDGRTAARIGRAVVCMIGVLAAAFLSLEGANAGYLESFGL
;
A
#
# COMPACT_ATOMS: atom_id res chain seq x y z
N MET A 1 -18.28 -29.83 -39.82
CA MET A 1 -18.06 -28.43 -40.26
C MET A 1 -17.00 -27.84 -39.33
N MET A 2 -15.71 -28.13 -39.45
CA MET A 2 -14.77 -27.96 -40.57
C MET A 2 -14.64 -26.50 -41.02
N THR A 3 -13.64 -25.79 -40.47
CA THR A 3 -12.65 -25.01 -41.25
C THR A 3 -11.36 -24.86 -40.44
N LEU A 4 -10.48 -25.85 -40.62
CA LEU A 4 -9.04 -25.78 -40.40
C LEU A 4 -8.43 -24.90 -41.52
N ARG A 5 -7.60 -23.91 -41.15
CA ARG A 5 -6.55 -23.32 -42.00
C ARG A 5 -5.30 -23.28 -41.10
N ALA A 6 -4.36 -24.23 -41.13
CA ALA A 6 -3.50 -24.65 -42.24
C ALA A 6 -2.78 -23.46 -42.89
N GLY A 7 -1.79 -22.92 -42.17
CA GLY A 7 -0.81 -21.95 -42.66
C GLY A 7 0.58 -22.35 -42.17
N VAL A 8 1.18 -23.30 -42.89
CA VAL A 8 2.56 -23.30 -43.40
C VAL A 8 3.59 -22.66 -42.44
N LEU A 9 4.27 -23.40 -41.57
CA LEU A 9 5.36 -24.34 -41.90
C LEU A 9 6.35 -23.78 -42.94
N ALA A 10 6.92 -22.62 -42.65
CA ALA A 10 8.19 -22.16 -43.20
C ALA A 10 9.08 -21.66 -42.05
N VAL A 11 9.38 -22.57 -41.11
CA VAL A 11 10.51 -22.40 -40.19
C VAL A 11 11.75 -22.72 -41.01
N VAL A 12 12.10 -21.76 -41.87
CA VAL A 12 13.43 -21.66 -42.46
C VAL A 12 14.37 -21.52 -41.27
N LEU A 13 15.11 -22.60 -41.01
CA LEU A 13 16.55 -22.71 -40.78
C LEU A 13 17.37 -21.44 -41.09
N GLY A 14 16.97 -20.30 -40.54
CA GLY A 14 17.82 -19.16 -40.28
C GLY A 14 18.66 -19.51 -39.05
N LEU A 15 19.58 -20.47 -39.23
CA LEU A 15 20.82 -20.50 -38.45
C LEU A 15 21.44 -19.12 -38.68
N ALA A 16 21.06 -18.18 -37.82
CA ALA A 16 21.81 -16.98 -37.60
C ALA A 16 23.21 -17.48 -37.28
N SER A 17 24.07 -17.43 -38.29
CA SER A 17 25.51 -17.43 -38.14
C SER A 17 25.78 -16.31 -37.14
N VAL A 18 25.80 -16.68 -35.86
CA VAL A 18 26.43 -15.89 -34.81
C VAL A 18 27.87 -15.86 -35.26
N ALA A 19 28.20 -14.84 -36.06
CA ALA A 19 29.56 -14.54 -36.45
C ALA A 19 30.25 -14.27 -35.13
N SER A 20 30.87 -15.33 -34.58
CA SER A 20 31.75 -15.24 -33.43
C SER A 20 32.80 -14.23 -33.84
N ALA A 21 32.71 -13.02 -33.28
CA ALA A 21 33.69 -11.98 -33.52
C ALA A 21 35.06 -12.60 -33.23
N GLU A 22 35.91 -12.62 -34.24
CA GLU A 22 37.24 -13.19 -34.13
C GLU A 22 37.96 -12.46 -33.00
N PRO A 23 38.58 -13.18 -32.06
CA PRO A 23 39.19 -12.56 -30.89
C PRO A 23 40.24 -11.56 -31.35
N ALA A 24 40.14 -10.33 -30.85
CA ALA A 24 41.08 -9.25 -31.15
C ALA A 24 42.54 -9.67 -30.83
N ALA A 25 43.50 -9.02 -31.49
CA ALA A 25 44.91 -9.28 -31.25
C ALA A 25 45.26 -9.06 -29.76
N PRO A 26 46.25 -9.79 -29.20
CA PRO A 26 46.61 -9.66 -27.78
C PRO A 26 46.87 -8.21 -27.33
N ASP A 27 47.48 -7.40 -28.19
CA ASP A 27 47.77 -5.98 -27.94
C ASP A 27 46.50 -5.12 -27.90
N GLU A 28 45.56 -5.36 -28.80
CA GLU A 28 44.25 -4.68 -28.80
C GLU A 28 43.45 -5.02 -27.56
N ARG A 29 43.46 -6.28 -27.15
CA ARG A 29 42.81 -6.73 -25.91
C ARG A 29 43.46 -6.09 -24.67
N ALA A 30 44.78 -5.99 -24.63
CA ALA A 30 45.49 -5.31 -23.54
C ALA A 30 45.13 -3.81 -23.51
N ARG A 31 45.06 -3.14 -24.67
CA ARG A 31 44.62 -1.75 -24.80
C ARG A 31 43.17 -1.57 -24.33
N ALA A 32 42.25 -2.42 -24.77
CA ALA A 32 40.85 -2.41 -24.35
C ALA A 32 40.73 -2.57 -22.83
N LYS A 33 41.52 -3.45 -22.22
CA LYS A 33 41.53 -3.62 -20.76
C LYS A 33 41.98 -2.35 -20.03
N ALA A 34 43.07 -1.72 -20.49
CA ALA A 34 43.55 -0.47 -19.91
C ALA A 34 42.52 0.66 -20.04
N THR A 35 41.86 0.77 -21.19
CA THR A 35 40.77 1.74 -21.42
C THR A 35 39.57 1.48 -20.51
N TYR A 36 39.19 0.20 -20.30
CA TYR A 36 38.13 -0.17 -19.37
C TYR A 36 38.46 0.24 -17.93
N GLU A 37 39.69 -0.05 -17.45
CA GLU A 37 40.14 0.33 -16.11
C GLU A 37 40.22 1.86 -15.92
N GLN A 38 40.52 2.61 -16.98
CA GLN A 38 40.45 4.07 -16.96
C GLN A 38 39.00 4.57 -16.88
N ALA A 39 38.07 3.97 -17.62
CA ALA A 39 36.65 4.31 -17.57
C ALA A 39 36.05 4.05 -16.18
N GLU A 40 36.39 2.92 -15.55
CA GLU A 40 35.98 2.60 -14.17
C GLU A 40 36.51 3.63 -13.17
N ARG A 41 37.77 4.07 -13.30
CA ARG A 41 38.33 5.15 -12.47
C ARG A 41 37.60 6.47 -12.68
N ALA A 42 37.32 6.85 -13.93
CA ALA A 42 36.56 8.06 -14.22
C ALA A 42 35.15 8.01 -13.60
N ALA A 43 34.45 6.87 -13.68
CA ALA A 43 33.16 6.68 -13.02
C ALA A 43 33.29 6.74 -11.48
N ALA A 44 34.34 6.15 -10.92
CA ALA A 44 34.66 6.23 -9.49
C ALA A 44 35.00 7.67 -9.05
N GLU A 45 35.38 8.56 -9.95
CA GLU A 45 35.64 9.98 -9.69
C GLU A 45 34.46 10.88 -10.09
N LEU A 46 33.29 10.30 -10.40
CA LEU A 46 32.08 11.01 -10.86
C LEU A 46 32.25 11.76 -12.20
N ARG A 47 33.28 11.43 -12.99
CA ARG A 47 33.55 11.97 -14.33
C ARG A 47 32.83 11.12 -15.38
N PHE A 48 31.50 11.10 -15.32
CA PHE A 48 30.67 10.17 -16.07
C PHE A 48 30.72 10.33 -17.60
N GLY A 49 30.93 11.55 -18.11
CA GLY A 49 31.12 11.76 -19.55
C GLY A 49 32.39 11.06 -20.07
N GLU A 50 33.50 11.16 -19.34
CA GLU A 50 34.75 10.45 -19.67
C GLU A 50 34.59 8.93 -19.52
N ALA A 51 33.88 8.49 -18.48
CA ALA A 51 33.60 7.07 -18.28
C ALA A 51 32.80 6.48 -19.45
N LEU A 52 31.74 7.16 -19.90
CA LEU A 52 30.95 6.73 -21.05
C LEU A 52 31.82 6.60 -22.32
N ALA A 53 32.61 7.64 -22.64
CA ALA A 53 33.50 7.61 -23.80
C ALA A 53 34.52 6.46 -23.71
N GLY A 54 35.05 6.17 -22.51
CA GLY A 54 35.93 5.05 -22.27
C GLY A 54 35.26 3.69 -22.51
N TYR A 55 34.04 3.48 -21.99
CA TYR A 55 33.30 2.24 -22.24
C TYR A 55 32.94 2.05 -23.72
N GLU A 56 32.62 3.12 -24.45
CA GLU A 56 32.39 3.07 -25.90
C GLU A 56 33.66 2.71 -26.67
N ALA A 57 34.80 3.29 -26.29
CA ALA A 57 36.09 2.97 -26.89
C ALA A 57 36.48 1.49 -26.66
N VAL A 58 36.19 0.92 -25.49
CA VAL A 58 36.38 -0.52 -25.23
C VAL A 58 35.63 -1.38 -26.24
N LEU A 59 34.36 -1.06 -26.49
CA LEU A 59 33.51 -1.80 -27.44
C LEU A 59 33.97 -1.64 -28.89
N ALA A 60 34.61 -0.52 -29.23
CA ALA A 60 35.19 -0.29 -30.54
C ALA A 60 36.52 -1.03 -30.74
N ILE A 61 37.30 -1.25 -29.66
CA ILE A 61 38.61 -1.92 -29.73
C ILE A 61 38.45 -3.45 -29.74
N ASP A 62 37.76 -4.03 -28.75
CA ASP A 62 37.57 -5.47 -28.65
C ASP A 62 36.13 -5.78 -28.19
N PRO A 63 35.15 -5.87 -29.12
CA PRO A 63 33.77 -6.20 -28.77
C PRO A 63 33.61 -7.63 -28.23
N SER A 64 34.62 -8.49 -28.43
CA SER A 64 34.66 -9.88 -27.95
C SER A 64 35.26 -10.03 -26.54
N ALA A 65 35.83 -8.95 -25.98
CA ALA A 65 36.50 -9.00 -24.69
C ALA A 65 35.56 -9.49 -23.57
N PRO A 66 36.05 -10.23 -22.56
CA PRO A 66 35.23 -10.71 -21.45
C PRO A 66 34.45 -9.61 -20.71
N PHE A 67 35.01 -8.38 -20.67
CA PHE A 67 34.41 -7.20 -20.04
C PHE A 67 33.54 -6.36 -20.99
N ALA A 68 33.50 -6.66 -22.29
CA ALA A 68 32.71 -5.91 -23.27
C ALA A 68 31.20 -5.94 -22.93
N ARG A 69 30.70 -7.07 -22.42
CA ARG A 69 29.30 -7.14 -21.95
C ARG A 69 29.02 -6.14 -20.83
N MET A 70 29.92 -6.04 -19.86
CA MET A 70 29.78 -5.09 -18.75
C MET A 70 29.87 -3.65 -19.24
N ALA A 71 30.87 -3.34 -20.07
CA ALA A 71 31.04 -2.01 -20.68
C ALA A 71 29.79 -1.59 -21.46
N ARG A 72 29.16 -2.50 -22.22
CA ARG A 72 27.91 -2.23 -22.93
C ARG A 72 26.76 -1.88 -21.99
N THR A 73 26.59 -2.64 -20.90
CA THR A 73 25.57 -2.35 -19.88
C THR A 73 25.83 -1.01 -19.21
N ARG A 74 27.07 -0.74 -18.79
CA ARG A 74 27.46 0.55 -18.16
C ARG A 74 27.27 1.73 -19.09
N ALA A 75 27.66 1.62 -20.35
CA ALA A 75 27.47 2.67 -21.34
C ALA A 75 25.97 2.91 -21.62
N ALA A 76 25.15 1.86 -21.70
CA ALA A 76 23.71 2.02 -21.86
C ALA A 76 23.08 2.72 -20.66
N ASP A 77 23.48 2.35 -19.45
CA ASP A 77 23.02 2.97 -18.20
C ASP A 77 23.43 4.45 -18.12
N LEU A 78 24.70 4.79 -18.40
CA LEU A 78 25.14 6.18 -18.42
C LEU A 78 24.39 7.02 -19.46
N ARG A 79 24.18 6.51 -20.69
CA ARG A 79 23.39 7.24 -21.69
C ARG A 79 21.97 7.53 -21.23
N ALA A 80 21.36 6.61 -20.48
CA ALA A 80 20.03 6.81 -19.89
C ALA A 80 20.00 7.87 -18.77
N HIS A 81 21.17 8.27 -18.24
CA HIS A 81 21.33 9.28 -17.19
C HIS A 81 22.15 10.50 -17.67
N ALA A 82 22.30 10.69 -18.98
CA ALA A 82 23.10 11.77 -19.57
C ALA A 82 22.44 13.17 -19.48
N GLU A 83 21.37 13.29 -18.70
CA GLU A 83 20.65 14.53 -18.47
C GLU A 83 21.57 15.62 -17.92
N GLY A 84 21.55 16.81 -18.54
CA GLY A 84 22.36 17.94 -18.08
C GLY A 84 23.86 17.65 -18.04
N ASP A 85 24.38 16.97 -19.06
CA ASP A 85 25.81 16.64 -19.19
C ASP A 85 26.39 15.90 -17.97
N PHE A 86 25.57 15.03 -17.36
CA PHE A 86 25.89 14.25 -16.16
C PHE A 86 26.09 15.05 -14.87
N ALA A 87 25.95 16.38 -14.88
CA ALA A 87 26.06 17.18 -13.65
C ALA A 87 25.00 16.77 -12.59
N PRO A 88 23.72 16.55 -12.95
CA PRO A 88 22.73 15.96 -12.05
C PRO A 88 23.15 14.60 -11.48
N LEU A 89 23.69 13.70 -12.32
CA LEU A 89 24.08 12.35 -11.90
C LEU A 89 25.26 12.41 -10.94
N ALA A 90 26.27 13.23 -11.22
CA ALA A 90 27.40 13.48 -10.33
C ALA A 90 26.94 13.99 -8.97
N ARG A 91 25.96 14.92 -8.95
CA ARG A 91 25.39 15.44 -7.71
C ARG A 91 24.66 14.37 -6.90
N LEU A 92 23.82 13.57 -7.56
CA LEU A 92 23.08 12.46 -6.94
C LEU A 92 24.05 11.41 -6.35
N GLU A 93 25.04 10.98 -7.13
CA GLU A 93 26.00 9.97 -6.74
C GLU A 93 26.93 10.43 -5.61
N ALA A 94 27.29 11.72 -5.55
CA ALA A 94 28.01 12.29 -4.43
C ALA A 94 27.24 12.14 -3.10
N VAL A 95 25.91 12.34 -3.12
CA VAL A 95 25.05 12.13 -1.96
C VAL A 95 24.96 10.64 -1.62
N ARG A 96 24.73 9.76 -2.61
CA ARG A 96 24.65 8.30 -2.39
C ARG A 96 25.93 7.70 -1.79
N ARG A 97 27.09 8.22 -2.19
CA ARG A 97 28.40 7.77 -1.68
C ARG A 97 28.75 8.32 -0.30
N THR A 98 28.03 9.33 0.18
CA THR A 98 28.23 9.87 1.52
C THR A 98 27.49 8.99 2.52
N PRO A 99 28.16 8.32 3.48
CA PRO A 99 27.48 7.55 4.50
C PRO A 99 26.65 8.47 5.38
N SER A 100 25.33 8.29 5.40
CA SER A 100 24.40 9.14 6.17
C SER A 100 24.59 10.65 5.95
N PRO A 101 24.28 11.18 4.74
CA PRO A 101 24.45 12.61 4.42
C PRO A 101 23.64 13.48 5.38
N ASP A 102 24.12 14.62 5.88
CA ASP A 102 23.34 15.40 6.83
C ASP A 102 22.05 16.02 6.23
N ARG A 103 21.21 16.66 7.08
CA ARG A 103 19.96 17.29 6.63
C ARG A 103 20.21 18.39 5.60
N ALA A 104 21.25 19.18 5.79
CA ALA A 104 21.61 20.27 4.88
C ALA A 104 21.97 19.75 3.48
N THR A 105 22.68 18.62 3.40
CA THR A 105 23.04 17.94 2.15
C THR A 105 21.80 17.44 1.42
N ILE A 106 20.85 16.82 2.11
CA ILE A 106 19.59 16.36 1.51
C ILE A 106 18.71 17.54 1.09
N GLU A 107 18.64 18.60 1.88
CA GLU A 107 17.92 19.81 1.50
C GLU A 107 18.55 20.51 0.29
N ALA A 108 19.88 20.48 0.16
CA ALA A 108 20.58 20.95 -1.03
C ALA A 108 20.22 20.09 -2.25
N LEU A 109 20.27 18.75 -2.12
CA LEU A 109 19.85 17.85 -3.20
C LEU A 109 18.39 18.08 -3.60
N ALA A 110 17.49 18.33 -2.65
CA ALA A 110 16.09 18.64 -2.94
C ALA A 110 15.93 19.91 -3.78
N ARG A 111 16.68 20.98 -3.44
CA ARG A 111 16.69 22.22 -4.24
C ARG A 111 17.31 22.00 -5.61
N ASP A 112 18.42 21.26 -5.69
CA ASP A 112 19.10 20.96 -6.93
C ASP A 112 18.19 20.16 -7.87
N ALA A 113 17.51 19.12 -7.35
CA ALA A 113 16.58 18.28 -8.08
C ALA A 113 15.41 19.06 -8.74
N ALA A 114 14.96 20.15 -8.12
CA ALA A 114 13.94 21.03 -8.71
C ALA A 114 14.42 21.77 -9.97
N THR A 115 15.74 21.92 -10.13
CA THR A 115 16.38 22.60 -11.27
C THR A 115 16.96 21.64 -12.32
N PHE A 116 17.03 20.34 -12.00
CA PHE A 116 17.50 19.33 -12.95
C PHE A 116 16.61 19.27 -14.21
N PRO A 117 17.21 19.05 -15.39
CA PRO A 117 16.45 18.75 -16.59
C PRO A 117 15.47 17.59 -16.39
N PRO A 118 14.35 17.57 -17.11
CA PRO A 118 13.46 16.41 -17.09
C PRO A 118 14.17 15.13 -17.49
N GLY A 119 14.06 14.12 -16.64
CA GLY A 119 14.64 12.81 -16.89
C GLY A 119 14.66 11.92 -15.64
N ARG A 120 15.35 10.80 -15.78
CA ARG A 120 15.44 9.74 -14.78
C ARG A 120 16.21 10.17 -13.54
N VAL A 121 17.33 10.88 -13.68
CA VAL A 121 18.16 11.32 -12.54
C VAL A 121 17.37 12.23 -11.61
N ARG A 122 16.51 13.09 -12.16
CA ARG A 122 15.64 13.97 -11.36
C ARG A 122 14.67 13.18 -10.48
N ALA A 123 14.02 12.16 -11.03
CA ALA A 123 13.11 11.32 -10.26
C ALA A 123 13.85 10.46 -9.23
N GLU A 124 15.01 9.91 -9.58
CA GLU A 124 15.86 9.18 -8.62
C GLU A 124 16.35 10.07 -7.47
N ALA A 125 16.74 11.31 -7.75
CA ALA A 125 17.11 12.27 -6.71
C ALA A 125 15.95 12.55 -5.75
N ARG A 126 14.72 12.70 -6.28
CA ARG A 126 13.51 12.88 -5.46
C ARG A 126 13.21 11.66 -4.58
N LEU A 127 13.44 10.44 -5.06
CA LEU A 127 13.31 9.23 -4.26
C LEU A 127 14.29 9.23 -3.07
N ILE A 128 15.57 9.55 -3.30
CA ILE A 128 16.58 9.64 -2.23
C ILE A 128 16.23 10.74 -1.22
N VAL A 129 15.75 11.89 -1.70
CA VAL A 129 15.26 12.97 -0.84
C VAL A 129 14.08 12.50 0.01
N ALA A 130 13.13 11.79 -0.58
CA ALA A 130 11.96 11.28 0.12
C ALA A 130 12.33 10.26 1.20
N GLU A 131 13.17 9.27 0.87
CA GLU A 131 13.64 8.25 1.81
C GLU A 131 14.32 8.87 3.03
N ALA A 132 15.21 9.85 2.79
CA ALA A 132 15.90 10.55 3.86
C ALA A 132 14.94 11.36 4.76
N PHE A 133 13.96 12.06 4.19
CA PHE A 133 12.98 12.81 4.98
C PHE A 133 12.03 11.89 5.75
N TRP A 134 11.65 10.76 5.17
CA TRP A 134 10.77 9.79 5.83
C TRP A 134 11.49 9.08 6.97
N HIS A 135 12.56 8.34 6.68
CA HIS A 135 13.10 7.38 7.66
C HIS A 135 14.13 7.98 8.61
N ARG A 136 14.77 9.09 8.23
CA ARG A 136 15.89 9.64 9.02
C ARG A 136 15.57 10.97 9.69
N PHE A 137 14.79 11.82 9.04
CA PHE A 137 14.49 13.16 9.58
C PHE A 137 13.07 13.32 10.13
N ASP A 138 12.25 12.27 10.05
CA ASP A 138 10.86 12.26 10.55
C ASP A 138 10.03 13.45 10.01
N ASP A 139 10.20 13.76 8.72
CA ASP A 139 9.46 14.81 8.02
C ASP A 139 8.63 14.20 6.88
N PRO A 140 7.53 13.48 7.21
CA PRO A 140 6.73 12.76 6.24
C PRO A 140 6.06 13.68 5.21
N ASN A 141 5.82 14.96 5.53
CA ASN A 141 5.22 15.90 4.58
C ASN A 141 6.19 16.23 3.43
N ARG A 142 7.47 16.45 3.74
CA ARG A 142 8.48 16.67 2.69
C ARG A 142 8.76 15.41 1.89
N ALA A 143 8.73 14.24 2.54
CA ALA A 143 8.83 12.97 1.83
C ALA A 143 7.67 12.78 0.83
N ALA A 144 6.43 13.00 1.27
CA ALA A 144 5.25 12.90 0.43
C ALA A 144 5.30 13.86 -0.77
N ALA A 145 5.76 15.10 -0.55
CA ALA A 145 5.92 16.07 -1.62
C ALA A 145 6.94 15.59 -2.68
N ALA A 146 8.12 15.13 -2.26
CA ALA A 146 9.14 14.63 -3.17
C ALA A 146 8.68 13.39 -3.96
N LEU A 147 7.97 12.45 -3.31
CA LEU A 147 7.37 11.29 -3.99
C LEU A 147 6.29 11.71 -4.99
N GLY A 148 5.42 12.65 -4.61
CA GLY A 148 4.40 13.21 -5.49
C GLY A 148 5.00 13.84 -6.74
N GLU A 149 6.08 14.60 -6.60
CA GLU A 149 6.79 15.18 -7.73
C GLU A 149 7.45 14.11 -8.63
N ALA A 150 7.98 13.02 -8.06
CA ALA A 150 8.54 11.91 -8.83
C ALA A 150 7.45 11.16 -9.63
N ILE A 151 6.26 10.96 -9.06
CA ILE A 151 5.12 10.34 -9.74
C ILE A 151 4.60 11.22 -10.89
N ALA A 152 4.59 12.54 -10.67
CA ALA A 152 4.10 13.52 -11.63
C ALA A 152 5.07 13.79 -12.80
N ASP A 153 6.33 13.37 -12.69
CA ASP A 153 7.35 13.60 -13.73
C ASP A 153 7.12 12.68 -14.95
N PRO A 154 6.72 13.23 -16.12
CA PRO A 154 6.48 12.41 -17.30
C PRO A 154 7.77 11.88 -17.93
N ALA A 155 8.93 12.47 -17.60
CA ALA A 155 10.22 12.02 -18.09
C ALA A 155 10.81 10.86 -17.28
N ALA A 156 10.24 10.57 -16.11
CA ALA A 156 10.61 9.41 -15.31
C ALA A 156 10.06 8.12 -15.94
N ASP A 157 10.86 7.06 -15.91
CA ASP A 157 10.42 5.76 -16.41
C ASP A 157 9.28 5.17 -15.56
N LYS A 158 8.53 4.24 -16.14
CA LYS A 158 7.35 3.64 -15.50
C LYS A 158 7.69 2.96 -14.17
N LEU A 159 8.85 2.32 -14.05
CA LEU A 159 9.24 1.58 -12.85
C LEU A 159 9.55 2.56 -11.71
N THR A 160 10.30 3.62 -11.97
CA THR A 160 10.60 4.67 -10.98
C THR A 160 9.33 5.35 -10.46
N ARG A 161 8.38 5.67 -11.35
CA ARG A 161 7.08 6.26 -10.97
C ARG A 161 6.22 5.27 -10.15
N ALA A 162 6.25 3.99 -10.51
CA ALA A 162 5.54 2.94 -9.76
C ALA A 162 6.14 2.73 -8.37
N LEU A 163 7.47 2.75 -8.23
CA LEU A 163 8.16 2.70 -6.94
C LEU A 163 7.77 3.92 -6.08
N ALA A 164 7.85 5.13 -6.64
CA ALA A 164 7.44 6.34 -5.92
C ALA A 164 5.98 6.28 -5.44
N LEU A 165 5.07 5.71 -6.24
CA LEU A 165 3.67 5.53 -5.86
C LEU A 165 3.48 4.51 -4.72
N ASN A 166 4.22 3.39 -4.75
CA ASN A 166 4.22 2.41 -3.66
C ASN A 166 4.70 3.05 -2.35
N GLU A 167 5.82 3.76 -2.38
CA GLU A 167 6.37 4.44 -1.21
C GLU A 167 5.42 5.52 -0.67
N LEU A 168 4.78 6.31 -1.55
CA LEU A 168 3.83 7.33 -1.13
C LEU A 168 2.59 6.71 -0.46
N ALA A 169 2.06 5.62 -1.02
CA ALA A 169 0.94 4.92 -0.43
C ALA A 169 1.32 4.27 0.92
N ALA A 170 2.52 3.74 1.06
CA ALA A 170 3.03 3.19 2.31
C ALA A 170 3.20 4.28 3.38
N LEU A 171 3.81 5.41 3.03
CA LEU A 171 3.95 6.59 3.88
C LEU A 171 2.59 7.08 4.39
N GLU A 172 1.60 7.25 3.52
CA GLU A 172 0.27 7.72 3.91
C GLU A 172 -0.49 6.67 4.77
N ARG A 173 -0.23 5.38 4.57
CA ARG A 173 -0.75 4.32 5.47
C ARG A 173 -0.15 4.40 6.87
N GLU A 174 1.17 4.62 6.97
CA GLU A 174 1.86 4.76 8.25
C GLU A 174 1.32 5.97 9.03
N ARG A 175 1.01 7.06 8.34
CA ARG A 175 0.35 8.25 8.90
C ARG A 175 -1.11 8.03 9.29
N GLY A 176 -1.71 6.90 8.91
CA GLY A 176 -3.14 6.63 9.10
C GLY A 176 -4.07 7.38 8.16
N ASP A 177 -3.56 8.08 7.14
CA ASP A 177 -4.37 8.79 6.14
C ASP A 177 -4.63 7.92 4.89
N LEU A 178 -5.48 6.90 5.07
CA LEU A 178 -5.92 6.04 3.96
C LEU A 178 -6.61 6.82 2.83
N ALA A 179 -7.17 8.01 3.11
CA ALA A 179 -7.79 8.84 2.09
C ALA A 179 -6.73 9.51 1.21
N ALA A 180 -5.62 9.99 1.79
CA ALA A 180 -4.47 10.48 1.03
C ALA A 180 -3.83 9.36 0.20
N ALA A 181 -3.60 8.18 0.78
CA ALA A 181 -3.10 7.03 0.04
C ALA A 181 -3.99 6.70 -1.17
N TYR A 182 -5.32 6.68 -0.98
CA TYR A 182 -6.27 6.42 -2.07
C TYR A 182 -6.26 7.52 -3.14
N ARG A 183 -6.18 8.80 -2.74
CA ARG A 183 -6.04 9.92 -3.69
C ARG A 183 -4.80 9.74 -4.56
N ALA A 184 -3.65 9.42 -3.95
CA ALA A 184 -2.40 9.20 -4.67
C ALA A 184 -2.53 8.08 -5.73
N VAL A 185 -3.00 6.89 -5.35
CA VAL A 185 -3.16 5.77 -6.30
C VAL A 185 -4.25 6.01 -7.34
N SER A 186 -5.27 6.82 -7.03
CA SER A 186 -6.33 7.16 -7.98
C SER A 186 -5.91 8.13 -9.08
N GLN A 187 -4.82 8.89 -8.88
CA GLN A 187 -4.26 9.78 -9.92
C GLN A 187 -3.52 9.01 -11.01
N ALA A 188 -3.04 7.80 -10.71
CA ALA A 188 -2.27 6.98 -11.65
C ALA A 188 -2.57 5.47 -11.49
N PRO A 189 -3.83 5.04 -11.72
CA PRO A 189 -4.27 3.66 -11.45
C PRO A 189 -3.52 2.61 -12.30
N ASP A 190 -3.03 3.01 -13.47
CA ASP A 190 -2.35 2.11 -14.43
C ASP A 190 -0.87 1.84 -14.08
N LEU A 191 -0.29 2.60 -13.13
CA LEU A 191 1.08 2.37 -12.69
C LEU A 191 1.18 1.09 -11.86
N VAL A 192 0.30 0.95 -10.86
CA VAL A 192 0.27 -0.22 -9.95
C VAL A 192 -1.18 -0.63 -9.66
N PRO A 193 -1.85 -1.38 -10.57
CA PRO A 193 -3.26 -1.73 -10.43
C PRO A 193 -3.59 -2.55 -9.16
N SER A 194 -2.64 -3.40 -8.73
CA SER A 194 -2.78 -4.19 -7.50
C SER A 194 -2.86 -3.31 -6.26
N LEU A 195 -1.99 -2.30 -6.17
CA LEU A 195 -1.99 -1.32 -5.08
C LEU A 195 -3.28 -0.50 -5.07
N TYR A 196 -3.77 -0.07 -6.23
CA TYR A 196 -5.06 0.64 -6.33
C TYR A 196 -6.21 -0.20 -5.74
N ALA A 197 -6.29 -1.47 -6.12
CA ALA A 197 -7.31 -2.39 -5.59
C ALA A 197 -7.16 -2.62 -4.07
N GLU A 198 -5.93 -2.79 -3.59
CA GLU A 198 -5.63 -2.98 -2.17
C GLU A 198 -6.03 -1.77 -1.33
N ILE A 199 -5.55 -0.57 -1.66
CA ILE A 199 -5.88 0.66 -0.93
C ILE A 199 -7.39 0.93 -1.02
N GLY A 200 -8.02 0.67 -2.16
CA GLY A 200 -9.47 0.77 -2.33
C GLY A 200 -10.25 -0.13 -1.37
N ARG A 201 -9.80 -1.38 -1.13
CA ARG A 201 -10.38 -2.27 -0.11
C ARG A 201 -10.22 -1.68 1.29
N LEU A 202 -9.01 -1.24 1.65
CA LEU A 202 -8.73 -0.65 2.96
C LEU A 202 -9.61 0.58 3.26
N VAL A 203 -9.79 1.47 2.28
CA VAL A 203 -10.66 2.65 2.43
C VAL A 203 -12.13 2.25 2.60
N ARG A 204 -12.63 1.29 1.80
CA ARG A 204 -14.01 0.79 1.96
C ARG A 204 -14.21 0.19 3.34
N ARG A 205 -13.28 -0.65 3.80
CA ARG A 205 -13.30 -1.25 5.13
C ARG A 205 -13.34 -0.20 6.23
N ALA A 206 -12.45 0.78 6.21
CA ALA A 206 -12.42 1.87 7.18
C ALA A 206 -13.70 2.73 7.17
N LYS A 207 -14.34 2.90 6.01
CA LYS A 207 -15.63 3.59 5.90
C LYS A 207 -16.76 2.77 6.52
N ILE A 208 -16.82 1.46 6.24
CA ILE A 208 -17.81 0.55 6.83
C ILE A 208 -17.62 0.49 8.36
N ALA A 209 -16.38 0.43 8.85
CA ALA A 209 -16.05 0.46 10.27
C ALA A 209 -16.58 1.71 10.98
N ARG A 210 -16.41 2.88 10.36
CA ARG A 210 -16.95 4.16 10.86
C ARG A 210 -18.46 4.16 10.87
N VAL A 211 -19.11 3.68 9.81
CA VAL A 211 -20.58 3.58 9.75
C VAL A 211 -21.11 2.60 10.80
N ALA A 212 -20.50 1.42 10.94
CA ALA A 212 -20.84 0.42 11.93
C ALA A 212 -20.70 0.95 13.36
N SER A 213 -19.59 1.64 13.64
CA SER A 213 -19.36 2.30 14.93
C SER A 213 -20.41 3.38 15.21
N GLY A 214 -20.76 4.18 14.20
CA GLY A 214 -21.81 5.19 14.30
C GLY A 214 -23.19 4.59 14.58
N VAL A 215 -23.54 3.46 13.94
CA VAL A 215 -24.79 2.73 14.20
C VAL A 215 -24.84 2.23 15.64
N LEU A 216 -23.78 1.59 16.13
CA LEU A 216 -23.71 1.09 17.50
C LEU A 216 -23.74 2.23 18.52
N GLY A 217 -23.06 3.34 18.25
CA GLY A 217 -23.10 4.54 19.09
C GLY A 217 -24.51 5.14 19.17
N ALA A 218 -25.22 5.26 18.04
CA ALA A 218 -26.60 5.74 18.00
C ALA A 218 -27.57 4.80 18.75
N LEU A 219 -27.42 3.48 18.56
CA LEU A 219 -28.19 2.47 19.30
C LEU A 219 -27.92 2.56 20.81
N GLY A 220 -26.66 2.67 21.21
CA GLY A 220 -26.26 2.87 22.60
C GLY A 220 -26.92 4.10 23.22
N LEU A 221 -26.93 5.23 22.50
CA LEU A 221 -27.59 6.46 22.94
C LEU A 221 -29.11 6.28 23.08
N ILE A 222 -29.77 5.65 22.11
CA ILE A 222 -31.22 5.36 22.17
C ILE A 222 -31.53 4.45 23.35
N GLY A 223 -30.71 3.42 23.58
CA GLY A 223 -30.82 2.52 24.72
C GLY A 223 -30.68 3.27 26.04
N ALA A 224 -29.62 4.06 26.21
CA ALA A 224 -29.38 4.85 27.41
C ALA A 224 -30.52 5.83 27.70
N LEU A 225 -30.98 6.59 26.69
CA LEU A 225 -32.12 7.50 26.83
C LEU A 225 -33.41 6.76 27.20
N SER A 226 -33.61 5.57 26.66
CA SER A 226 -34.78 4.74 26.99
C SER A 226 -34.73 4.22 28.42
N ILE A 227 -33.54 3.82 28.89
CA ILE A 227 -33.29 3.39 30.28
C ILE A 227 -33.52 4.56 31.25
N VAL A 228 -32.95 5.74 30.98
CA VAL A 228 -33.16 6.94 31.82
C VAL A 228 -34.64 7.31 31.90
N ARG A 229 -35.37 7.22 30.78
CA ARG A 229 -36.83 7.45 30.76
C ARG A 229 -37.60 6.40 31.56
N LEU A 230 -37.12 5.16 31.66
CA LEU A 230 -37.73 4.12 32.48
C LEU A 230 -37.53 4.40 33.97
N PHE A 231 -36.34 4.82 34.38
CA PHE A 231 -36.01 5.15 35.77
C PHE A 231 -36.66 6.45 36.27
N ARG A 232 -36.91 7.42 35.39
CA ARG A 232 -37.60 8.67 35.76
C ARG A 232 -39.10 8.51 36.05
N LYS A 233 -39.69 7.34 35.82
CA LYS A 233 -41.12 7.12 36.10
C LYS A 233 -41.29 6.83 37.61
N PRO A 234 -42.07 7.64 38.35
CA PRO A 234 -42.27 7.44 39.77
C PRO A 234 -42.96 6.09 40.05
N GLY A 235 -42.56 5.43 41.13
CA GLY A 235 -43.16 4.17 41.61
C GLY A 235 -42.64 2.89 40.95
N ARG A 236 -41.57 2.93 40.15
CA ARG A 236 -40.95 1.70 39.62
C ARG A 236 -39.73 1.28 40.43
N ASP A 237 -39.72 0.00 40.79
CA ASP A 237 -38.57 -0.67 41.37
C ASP A 237 -37.43 -0.81 40.32
N PRO A 238 -36.21 -0.30 40.60
CA PRO A 238 -35.03 -0.48 39.77
C PRO A 238 -34.75 -1.94 39.40
N GLU A 239 -34.96 -2.86 40.34
CA GLU A 239 -34.61 -4.26 40.14
C GLU A 239 -35.54 -4.92 39.10
N ALA A 240 -36.83 -4.62 39.17
CA ALA A 240 -37.80 -5.04 38.19
C ALA A 240 -37.48 -4.52 36.76
N ILE A 241 -36.94 -3.30 36.64
CA ILE A 241 -36.50 -2.75 35.34
C ILE A 241 -35.32 -3.56 34.80
N VAL A 242 -34.30 -3.83 35.64
CA VAL A 242 -33.12 -4.60 35.23
C VAL A 242 -33.52 -6.01 34.78
N ARG A 243 -34.35 -6.73 35.56
CA ARG A 243 -34.83 -8.07 35.18
C ARG A 243 -35.69 -8.07 33.91
N ALA A 244 -36.43 -6.98 33.64
CA ALA A 244 -37.24 -6.86 32.44
C ALA A 244 -36.39 -6.63 31.18
N VAL A 245 -35.28 -5.89 31.32
CA VAL A 245 -34.35 -5.57 30.23
C VAL A 245 -33.36 -6.71 29.99
N ILE A 246 -32.77 -7.28 31.03
CA ILE A 246 -31.78 -8.36 30.95
C ILE A 246 -32.48 -9.68 31.27
N ARG A 247 -32.90 -10.41 30.23
CA ARG A 247 -33.50 -11.73 30.41
C ARG A 247 -32.43 -12.81 30.50
N PRO A 248 -32.55 -13.80 31.41
CA PRO A 248 -31.64 -14.94 31.46
C PRO A 248 -31.53 -15.68 30.13
N SER A 249 -32.63 -15.77 29.37
CA SER A 249 -32.62 -16.39 28.04
C SER A 249 -31.77 -15.63 27.02
N SER A 250 -31.74 -14.29 27.09
CA SER A 250 -30.89 -13.47 26.21
C SER A 250 -29.40 -13.67 26.54
N VAL A 251 -29.07 -13.74 27.82
CA VAL A 251 -27.70 -14.02 28.27
C VAL A 251 -27.27 -15.41 27.84
N ALA A 252 -28.12 -16.42 28.07
CA ALA A 252 -27.85 -17.79 27.63
C ALA A 252 -27.67 -17.90 26.11
N PHE A 253 -28.52 -17.20 25.33
CA PHE A 253 -28.39 -17.16 23.87
C PHE A 253 -27.09 -16.50 23.41
N ALA A 254 -26.69 -15.38 24.02
CA ALA A 254 -25.44 -14.70 23.71
C ALA A 254 -24.21 -15.54 24.06
N LEU A 255 -24.22 -16.20 25.22
CA LEU A 255 -23.18 -17.14 25.65
C LEU A 255 -23.12 -18.36 24.74
N TYR A 256 -24.28 -18.89 24.31
CA TYR A 256 -24.33 -19.98 23.33
C TYR A 256 -23.73 -19.54 21.99
N LEU A 257 -24.18 -18.42 21.44
CA LEU A 257 -23.70 -17.91 20.16
C LEU A 257 -22.18 -17.66 20.17
N GLY A 258 -21.69 -16.93 21.17
CA GLY A 258 -20.25 -16.60 21.26
C GLY A 258 -19.40 -17.79 21.71
N GLY A 259 -19.87 -18.54 22.72
CA GLY A 259 -19.15 -19.66 23.31
C GLY A 259 -19.11 -20.90 22.41
N ALA A 260 -20.24 -21.31 21.83
CA ALA A 260 -20.27 -22.46 20.94
C ALA A 260 -19.44 -22.21 19.68
N ALA A 261 -19.51 -21.01 19.11
CA ALA A 261 -18.68 -20.65 17.95
C ALA A 261 -17.19 -20.59 18.31
N ALA A 262 -16.82 -20.04 19.48
CA ALA A 262 -15.45 -20.05 19.97
C ALA A 262 -14.90 -21.48 20.17
N ILE A 263 -15.71 -22.39 20.72
CA ILE A 263 -15.35 -23.81 20.89
C ILE A 263 -15.15 -24.47 19.52
N LEU A 264 -16.03 -24.20 18.56
CA LEU A 264 -15.96 -24.78 17.23
C LEU A 264 -14.69 -24.35 16.48
N VAL A 265 -14.33 -23.07 16.57
CA VAL A 265 -13.09 -22.54 15.98
C VAL A 265 -11.85 -23.16 16.64
N ARG A 266 -11.84 -23.26 17.97
CA ARG A 266 -10.74 -23.89 18.71
C ARG A 266 -10.56 -25.37 18.35
N HIS A 267 -11.63 -26.08 18.01
CA HIS A 267 -11.55 -27.48 17.57
C HIS A 267 -11.09 -27.65 16.12
N HIS A 268 -11.28 -26.66 15.26
CA HIS A 268 -10.94 -26.73 13.83
C HIS A 268 -9.58 -26.10 13.48
N GLY A 269 -8.81 -25.59 14.46
CA GLY A 269 -7.43 -25.13 14.27
C GLY A 269 -7.02 -23.96 15.17
N GLU A 270 -5.91 -23.30 14.82
CA GLU A 270 -5.34 -22.11 15.51
C GLU A 270 -6.13 -20.80 15.24
N GLY A 271 -7.44 -20.89 15.04
CA GLY A 271 -8.28 -19.71 14.80
C GLY A 271 -8.45 -18.85 16.07
N ASP A 272 -8.41 -17.52 15.93
CA ASP A 272 -8.71 -16.61 17.04
C ASP A 272 -10.19 -16.69 17.46
N VAL A 273 -10.44 -16.91 18.74
CA VAL A 273 -11.78 -17.03 19.33
C VAL A 273 -12.42 -15.70 19.71
N ARG A 274 -11.61 -14.63 19.81
CA ARG A 274 -12.07 -13.28 20.19
C ARG A 274 -13.27 -12.75 19.38
N PRO A 275 -13.36 -12.88 18.04
CA PRO A 275 -14.46 -12.30 17.29
C PRO A 275 -15.81 -12.95 17.61
N PHE A 276 -15.82 -14.22 18.02
CA PHE A 276 -17.06 -14.89 18.40
C PHE A 276 -17.56 -14.44 19.77
N LEU A 277 -16.63 -14.24 20.72
CA LEU A 277 -16.96 -13.71 22.04
C LEU A 277 -17.51 -12.28 21.94
N TRP A 278 -16.82 -11.40 21.21
CA TRP A 278 -17.27 -10.02 20.97
C TRP A 278 -18.60 -9.96 20.23
N LEU A 279 -18.85 -10.86 19.27
CA LEU A 279 -20.15 -10.98 18.62
C LEU A 279 -21.26 -11.33 19.62
N GLY A 280 -21.03 -12.31 20.51
CA GLY A 280 -21.98 -12.69 21.56
C GLY A 280 -22.33 -11.49 22.46
N PHE A 281 -21.33 -10.75 22.93
CA PHE A 281 -21.53 -9.53 23.72
C PHE A 281 -22.25 -8.42 22.94
N GLY A 282 -21.90 -8.23 21.66
CA GLY A 282 -22.55 -7.27 20.77
C GLY A 282 -24.04 -7.56 20.60
N VAL A 283 -24.40 -8.82 20.34
CA VAL A 283 -25.79 -9.28 20.22
C VAL A 283 -26.56 -9.06 21.53
N LEU A 284 -25.95 -9.38 22.67
CA LEU A 284 -26.55 -9.11 23.99
C LEU A 284 -26.81 -7.62 24.20
N GLY A 285 -25.84 -6.76 23.88
CA GLY A 285 -25.97 -5.31 23.96
C GLY A 285 -27.13 -4.78 23.10
N VAL A 286 -27.23 -5.25 21.86
CA VAL A 286 -28.33 -4.87 20.96
C VAL A 286 -29.69 -5.34 21.48
N ASP A 287 -29.80 -6.56 22.03
CA ASP A 287 -31.06 -7.06 22.63
C ASP A 287 -31.49 -6.23 23.86
N ILE A 288 -30.54 -5.89 24.73
CA ILE A 288 -30.76 -4.99 25.89
C ILE A 288 -31.31 -3.63 25.41
N VAL A 289 -30.67 -3.02 24.41
CA VAL A 289 -31.11 -1.76 23.80
C VAL A 289 -32.51 -1.91 23.20
N ALA A 290 -32.77 -2.97 22.44
CA ALA A 290 -34.05 -3.22 21.79
C ALA A 290 -35.19 -3.33 22.82
N ARG A 291 -34.95 -4.03 23.93
CA ARG A 291 -35.91 -4.18 25.03
C ARG A 291 -36.14 -2.88 25.79
N ALA A 292 -35.06 -2.18 26.15
CA ALA A 292 -35.16 -0.89 26.79
C ALA A 292 -35.95 0.11 25.92
N TRP A 293 -35.65 0.17 24.62
CA TRP A 293 -36.36 1.00 23.66
C TRP A 293 -37.83 0.59 23.51
N ARG A 294 -38.12 -0.71 23.54
CA ARG A 294 -39.50 -1.23 23.56
C ARG A 294 -40.28 -0.80 24.79
N LEU A 295 -39.70 -0.92 25.98
CA LEU A 295 -40.36 -0.59 27.25
C LEU A 295 -40.47 0.93 27.47
N GLY A 296 -39.52 1.71 26.94
CA GLY A 296 -39.48 3.15 27.04
C GLY A 296 -40.39 3.87 26.03
N SER A 297 -40.62 3.29 24.85
CA SER A 297 -41.48 3.87 23.82
C SER A 297 -42.97 3.65 24.10
N ARG A 298 -43.78 4.70 23.93
CA ARG A 298 -45.25 4.62 23.98
C ARG A 298 -45.86 4.23 22.63
N ASP A 299 -45.09 4.17 21.55
CA ASP A 299 -45.60 3.89 20.21
C ASP A 299 -45.67 2.37 19.96
N GLY A 300 -46.91 1.87 19.91
CA GLY A 300 -47.25 0.46 19.65
C GLY A 300 -47.54 0.15 18.18
N ARG A 301 -47.53 1.14 17.28
CA ARG A 301 -47.87 0.95 15.86
C ARG A 301 -46.96 -0.09 15.21
N THR A 302 -47.52 -0.90 14.31
CA THR A 302 -46.79 -1.97 13.60
C THR A 302 -45.57 -1.45 12.85
N ALA A 303 -45.68 -0.28 12.19
CA ALA A 303 -44.56 0.37 11.52
C ALA A 303 -43.39 0.67 12.49
N ALA A 304 -43.67 1.18 13.70
CA ALA A 304 -42.65 1.45 14.72
C ALA A 304 -42.02 0.15 15.28
N ARG A 305 -42.74 -0.97 15.27
CA ARG A 305 -42.19 -2.29 15.62
C ARG A 305 -41.23 -2.80 14.55
N ILE A 306 -41.63 -2.72 13.27
CA ILE A 306 -40.81 -3.13 12.14
C ILE A 306 -39.54 -2.27 12.06
N GLY A 307 -39.68 -0.93 12.15
CA GLY A 307 -38.53 -0.02 12.10
C GLY A 307 -37.49 -0.32 13.18
N ARG A 308 -37.91 -0.57 14.42
CA ARG A 308 -36.99 -0.98 15.50
C ARG A 308 -36.30 -2.30 15.20
N ALA A 309 -37.04 -3.29 14.71
CA ALA A 309 -36.46 -4.59 14.37
C ALA A 309 -35.38 -4.46 13.28
N VAL A 310 -35.63 -3.66 12.24
CA VAL A 310 -34.65 -3.37 11.18
C VAL A 310 -33.41 -2.67 11.75
N VAL A 311 -33.57 -1.65 12.58
CA VAL A 311 -32.42 -0.94 13.20
C VAL A 311 -31.60 -1.88 14.10
N CYS A 312 -32.25 -2.75 14.87
CA CYS A 312 -31.56 -3.75 15.68
C CYS A 312 -30.83 -4.80 14.82
N MET A 313 -31.43 -5.24 13.71
CA MET A 313 -30.77 -6.13 12.74
C MET A 313 -29.49 -5.48 12.19
N ILE A 314 -29.56 -4.21 11.76
CA ILE A 314 -28.40 -3.45 11.30
C ILE A 314 -27.36 -3.31 12.43
N GLY A 315 -27.80 -3.13 13.68
CA GLY A 315 -26.92 -3.13 14.85
C GLY A 315 -26.17 -4.45 15.06
N VAL A 316 -26.85 -5.59 14.90
CA VAL A 316 -26.20 -6.91 14.97
C VAL A 316 -25.18 -7.09 13.85
N LEU A 317 -25.51 -6.69 12.62
CA LEU A 317 -24.58 -6.74 11.49
C LEU A 317 -23.36 -5.83 11.71
N ALA A 318 -23.57 -4.63 12.27
CA ALA A 318 -22.49 -3.71 12.62
C ALA A 318 -21.57 -4.30 13.71
N ALA A 319 -22.14 -4.92 14.75
CA ALA A 319 -21.38 -5.60 15.78
C ALA A 319 -20.59 -6.79 15.22
N ALA A 320 -21.20 -7.59 14.32
CA ALA A 320 -20.52 -8.70 13.66
C ALA A 320 -19.34 -8.21 12.81
N PHE A 321 -19.53 -7.17 12.00
CA PHE A 321 -18.48 -6.59 11.17
C PHE A 321 -17.29 -6.10 12.02
N LEU A 322 -17.55 -5.28 13.04
CA LEU A 322 -16.48 -4.75 13.91
C LEU A 322 -15.78 -5.85 14.71
N SER A 323 -16.52 -6.90 15.07
CA SER A 323 -15.95 -8.05 15.74
C SER A 323 -14.94 -8.80 14.86
N LEU A 324 -15.32 -9.06 13.61
CA LEU A 324 -14.45 -9.72 12.63
C LEU A 324 -13.22 -8.84 12.30
N GLU A 325 -13.45 -7.54 12.07
CA GLU A 325 -12.38 -6.58 11.78
C GLU A 325 -11.36 -6.48 12.92
N GLY A 326 -11.83 -6.42 14.17
CA GLY A 326 -10.97 -6.29 15.35
C GLY A 326 -10.15 -7.55 15.68
N ALA A 327 -10.57 -8.72 15.18
CA ALA A 327 -9.85 -9.97 15.40
C ALA A 327 -8.81 -10.25 14.31
N ASN A 328 -9.23 -10.26 13.05
CA ASN A 328 -8.34 -10.42 11.92
C ASN A 328 -9.00 -9.86 10.66
N ALA A 329 -8.41 -8.81 10.10
CA ALA A 329 -8.89 -8.18 8.87
C ALA A 329 -8.92 -9.16 7.67
N GLY A 330 -8.09 -10.21 7.69
CA GLY A 330 -8.05 -11.25 6.65
C GLY A 330 -9.38 -12.00 6.48
N TYR A 331 -10.24 -12.08 7.50
CA TYR A 331 -11.58 -12.68 7.34
C TYR A 331 -12.46 -11.90 6.36
N LEU A 332 -12.23 -10.60 6.23
CA LEU A 332 -13.00 -9.71 5.37
C LEU A 332 -12.57 -9.79 3.90
N GLU A 333 -11.40 -10.36 3.61
CA GLU A 333 -10.88 -10.50 2.23
C GLU A 333 -11.79 -11.39 1.37
N SER A 334 -12.39 -12.42 1.97
CA SER A 334 -13.38 -13.29 1.30
C SER A 334 -14.64 -12.55 0.84
N PHE A 335 -14.93 -11.41 1.46
CA PHE A 335 -16.04 -10.50 1.10
C PHE A 335 -15.58 -9.35 0.18
N GLY A 336 -14.32 -9.34 -0.26
CA GLY A 336 -13.74 -8.27 -1.08
C GLY A 336 -13.47 -6.98 -0.31
N LEU A 337 -13.30 -7.08 1.01
CA LEU A 337 -13.07 -5.98 1.96
C LEU A 337 -11.69 -6.05 2.63
#